data_AF-A0A413G9V1-F1
#
_entry.id   AF-A0A413G9V1-F1
#
_cell.length_a   1.000
_cell.length_b   1.000
_cell.length_c   1.000
_cell.angle_alpha   90.00
_cell.angle_beta   90.00
_cell.angle_gamma   90.00
#
_symmetry.space_group_name_H-M   'P 1'
#
loop_
_entity.id
_entity.type
_entity.pdbx_description
1 polymer ?
#
loop_
_entity_poly.entity_id
_entity_poly.type
_entity_poly.pdbx_seq_one_letter_code
_entity_poly.pdbx_strand_id
1 'polypeptide(L)' 'MKKVFVLFIVVMLMAVMAWEKQSGKPVESEFLLDNVEALAAGESGYDICLGSGNVTCSTGEKVEYVLRPFSLD' A
#
# COMPACT_ATOMS: atom_id res chain seq x y z
N MET A 1 -18.15 28.79 41.53
CA MET A 1 -17.50 27.46 41.66
C MET A 1 -18.30 26.32 41.04
N LYS A 2 -19.55 26.06 41.48
CA LYS A 2 -20.38 24.95 40.95
C LYS A 2 -20.61 24.99 39.43
N LYS A 3 -20.85 26.18 38.85
CA LYS A 3 -21.02 26.35 37.39
C LYS A 3 -19.75 26.07 36.59
N VAL A 4 -18.58 26.37 37.15
CA VAL A 4 -17.27 26.10 36.53
C VAL A 4 -16.97 24.60 36.55
N PHE A 5 -17.33 23.92 37.64
CA PHE A 5 -17.19 22.46 37.76
C PHE A 5 -18.06 21.71 36.75
N VAL A 6 -19.31 22.16 36.55
CA VAL A 6 -20.21 21.59 35.53
C VAL A 6 -19.66 21.82 34.12
N LEU A 7 -19.14 23.01 33.83
CA LEU A 7 -18.50 23.30 32.54
C LEU A 7 -17.31 22.37 32.26
N PHE A 8 -16.49 22.11 33.27
CA PHE A 8 -15.34 21.20 33.15
C PHE A 8 -15.76 19.76 32.83
N ILE A 9 -16.82 19.26 33.48
CA ILE A 9 -17.35 17.91 33.22
C ILE A 9 -17.87 17.79 31.78
N VAL A 10 -18.61 18.80 31.30
CA VAL A 10 -19.14 18.81 29.93
C VAL A 10 -18.01 18.78 28.89
N VAL A 11 -16.95 19.57 29.11
CA VAL A 11 -15.78 19.57 28.20
C VAL A 11 -15.06 18.22 28.22
N MET A 12 -14.89 17.61 29.39
CA MET A 12 -14.27 16.28 29.51
C MET A 12 -15.11 15.20 28.80
N LEU A 13 -16.44 15.24 28.93
CA LEU A 13 -17.32 14.31 28.22
C LEU A 13 -17.21 14.45 26.70
N MET A 14 -17.15 15.69 26.18
CA MET A 14 -16.98 15.94 24.75
C MET A 14 -15.64 15.42 24.22
N ALA A 15 -14.56 15.54 25.01
CA ALA A 15 -13.24 15.02 24.65
C ALA A 15 -13.24 13.48 24.57
N VAL A 16 -13.88 12.80 25.52
CA VAL A 16 -14.01 11.33 25.52
C VAL A 16 -14.82 10.85 24.32
N MET A 17 -15.94 11.51 24.00
CA MET A 17 -16.75 11.16 22.83
C MET A 17 -15.98 11.37 21.50
N ALA A 18 -15.16 12.42 21.41
CA ALA A 18 -14.32 12.66 20.25
C ALA A 18 -13.20 11.60 20.12
N TRP A 19 -12.62 11.18 21.26
CA TRP A 19 -11.60 10.13 21.30
C TRP A 19 -12.16 8.77 20.86
N GLU A 20 -13.31 8.35 21.41
CA GLU A 20 -13.99 7.11 21.01
C GLU A 20 -14.31 7.11 19.51
N LYS A 21 -14.81 8.23 18.99
CA LYS A 21 -15.14 8.40 17.56
C LYS A 21 -13.92 8.30 16.65
N GLN A 22 -12.74 8.66 17.14
CA GLN A 22 -11.49 8.56 16.40
C GLN A 22 -10.83 7.19 16.59
N SER A 23 -10.96 6.58 17.76
CA SER A 23 -10.40 5.26 18.07
C SER A 23 -11.13 4.11 17.36
N GLY A 24 -12.38 4.33 16.93
CA GLY A 24 -13.13 3.37 16.10
C GLY A 24 -12.80 3.43 14.61
N LYS A 25 -11.92 4.33 14.17
CA LYS A 25 -11.46 4.40 12.77
C LYS A 25 -10.04 3.81 12.69
N PRO A 26 -9.82 2.74 11.93
CA PRO A 26 -8.48 2.25 11.66
C PRO A 26 -7.79 3.26 10.73
N VAL A 27 -7.03 4.20 11.30
CA VAL A 27 -6.22 5.18 10.54
C VAL A 27 -4.81 4.63 10.31
N GLU A 28 -4.62 3.32 10.12
CA GLU A 28 -3.27 2.74 10.05
C GLU A 28 -3.21 1.48 9.15
N SER A 29 -4.07 1.36 8.14
CA SER A 29 -4.03 0.19 7.23
C SER A 29 -3.97 0.52 5.75
N GLU A 30 -4.42 1.70 5.29
CA GLU A 30 -4.19 2.11 3.89
C GLU A 30 -2.73 2.53 3.65
N PHE A 31 -2.12 3.30 4.57
CA PHE A 31 -0.74 3.77 4.41
C PHE A 31 0.35 2.69 4.44
N LEU A 32 0.07 1.52 5.06
CA LEU A 32 1.02 0.40 5.11
C LEU A 32 0.92 -0.51 3.89
N LEU A 33 -0.22 -0.54 3.20
CA LEU A 33 -0.42 -1.36 2.00
C LEU A 33 0.04 -0.63 0.74
N ASP A 34 -0.02 0.69 0.71
CA ASP A 34 0.47 1.49 -0.43
C ASP A 34 1.96 1.24 -0.72
N ASN A 35 2.78 0.96 0.29
CA ASN A 35 4.20 0.67 0.09
C ASN A 35 4.46 -0.74 -0.46
N VAL A 36 3.58 -1.71 -0.13
CA VAL A 36 3.68 -3.07 -0.66
C VAL A 36 3.22 -3.09 -2.11
N GLU A 37 2.11 -2.41 -2.43
CA GLU A 37 1.65 -2.29 -3.81
C GLU A 37 2.59 -1.42 -4.65
N ALA A 38 3.19 -0.35 -4.13
CA ALA A 38 4.21 0.42 -4.85
C ALA A 38 5.50 -0.37 -5.13
N LEU A 39 5.83 -1.37 -4.31
CA LEU A 39 6.96 -2.27 -4.55
C LEU A 39 6.63 -3.35 -5.59
N ALA A 40 5.37 -3.80 -5.66
CA ALA A 40 4.89 -4.79 -6.64
C ALA A 40 4.32 -4.17 -7.94
N ALA A 41 4.17 -2.85 -7.99
CA ALA A 41 3.69 -2.09 -9.14
C ALA A 41 4.73 -2.10 -10.27
N GLY A 42 4.76 -3.20 -11.02
CA GLY A 42 5.73 -3.41 -12.10
C GLY A 42 6.13 -4.87 -12.30
N GLU A 43 5.70 -5.78 -11.42
CA GLU A 43 5.92 -7.23 -11.60
C GLU A 43 4.94 -7.81 -12.63
N SER A 44 4.97 -7.28 -13.85
CA SER A 44 4.44 -8.02 -14.98
C SER A 44 5.46 -9.12 -15.31
N GLY A 45 5.24 -10.34 -14.83
CA GLY A 45 6.11 -11.51 -15.01
C GLY A 45 6.22 -12.02 -16.46
N TYR A 46 6.16 -11.11 -17.43
CA TYR A 46 6.35 -11.43 -18.84
C TYR A 46 7.80 -11.11 -19.24
N ASP A 47 8.44 -12.10 -19.82
CA ASP A 47 9.73 -11.94 -20.48
C ASP A 47 9.63 -10.90 -21.60
N ILE A 48 10.49 -9.89 -21.57
CA ILE A 48 10.60 -8.93 -22.68
C ILE A 48 11.63 -9.46 -23.67
N CYS A 49 11.16 -9.86 -24.85
CA CYS A 49 11.99 -10.38 -25.93
C CYS A 49 12.47 -9.23 -26.83
N LEU A 50 13.80 -9.06 -27.02
CA LEU A 50 14.38 -7.97 -27.82
C LEU A 50 15.30 -8.47 -28.92
N GLY A 51 15.11 -7.91 -30.13
CA GLY A 51 15.95 -8.18 -31.30
C GLY A 51 15.65 -9.51 -31.99
N SER A 52 16.50 -9.88 -32.95
CA SER A 52 16.45 -11.16 -33.66
C SER A 52 17.80 -11.85 -33.52
N GLY A 53 17.81 -13.08 -33.03
CA GLY A 53 19.04 -13.76 -32.62
C GLY A 53 18.85 -15.27 -32.47
N ASN A 54 19.58 -15.90 -31.54
CA ASN A 54 19.47 -17.34 -31.30
C ASN A 54 18.97 -17.69 -29.87
N VAL A 55 18.72 -16.69 -29.03
CA VAL A 55 18.17 -16.88 -27.70
C VAL A 55 16.68 -17.17 -27.83
N THR A 56 16.19 -18.21 -27.17
CA THR A 56 14.77 -18.58 -27.24
C THR A 56 14.02 -17.84 -26.14
N CYS A 57 13.04 -17.01 -26.50
CA CYS A 57 12.17 -16.34 -25.54
C CYS A 57 11.05 -17.28 -25.07
N SER A 58 10.38 -16.96 -23.96
CA SER A 58 9.26 -17.75 -23.42
C SER A 58 8.06 -17.86 -24.38
N THR A 59 7.97 -16.99 -25.39
CA THR A 59 7.00 -17.08 -26.49
C THR A 59 7.38 -18.10 -27.57
N GLY A 60 8.60 -18.64 -27.54
CA GLY A 60 9.18 -19.51 -28.57
C GLY A 60 9.93 -18.79 -29.69
N GLU A 61 9.97 -17.45 -29.67
CA GLU A 61 10.69 -16.64 -30.65
C GLU A 61 12.21 -16.66 -30.43
N LYS A 62 12.96 -16.48 -31.52
CA LYS A 62 14.42 -16.40 -31.51
C LYS A 62 14.87 -14.94 -31.52
N VAL A 63 15.36 -14.48 -30.37
CA VAL A 63 15.72 -13.08 -30.11
C VAL A 63 17.19 -12.95 -29.72
N GLU A 64 17.67 -11.71 -29.65
CA GLU A 64 19.04 -11.41 -29.25
C GLU A 64 19.17 -11.38 -27.71
N TYR A 65 18.15 -10.87 -27.04
CA TYR A 65 18.14 -10.70 -25.59
C TYR A 65 16.76 -10.93 -24.98
N VAL A 66 16.71 -11.50 -23.78
CA VAL A 66 15.48 -11.71 -23.01
C VAL A 66 15.67 -11.06 -21.64
N LEU A 67 14.87 -10.04 -21.34
CA LEU A 67 14.81 -9.45 -20.00
C LEU A 67 13.75 -10.18 -19.20
N ARG A 68 14.19 -10.74 -18.08
CA ARG A 68 13.30 -11.26 -17.04
C ARG A 68 13.19 -10.22 -15.94
N PRO A 69 12.03 -9.53 -15.80
CA PRO A 69 11.82 -8.68 -14.64
C PRO A 69 11.84 -9.53 -13.37
N PHE A 70 12.15 -8.89 -12.25
CA PHE A 70 12.18 -9.57 -10.97
C PHE A 70 10.81 -10.18 -10.65
N SER A 71 10.82 -11.39 -10.11
CA SER A 71 9.66 -12.05 -9.50
C SER A 71 10.06 -12.40 -8.09
N LEU A 72 9.25 -11.98 -7.12
CA LEU A 72 9.36 -12.42 -5.74
C LEU A 72 8.69 -13.79 -5.61
N ASP A 73 9.45 -14.88 -5.80
CA ASP A 73 9.02 -16.23 -5.43
C ASP A 73 8.83 -16.37 -3.90
#